data_AF-A0A5R8MTN5-F1
#
_entry.id   AF-A0A5R8MTN5-F1
#
_cell.length_a   1.000
_cell.length_b   1.000
_cell.length_c   1.000
_cell.angle_alpha   90.00
_cell.angle_beta   90.00
_cell.angle_gamma   90.00
#
_symmetry.space_group_name_H-M   'P 1'
#
loop_
_entity.id
_entity.type
_entity.pdbx_description
1 polymer ?
#
loop_
_entity_poly.entity_id
_entity_poly.type
_entity_poly.pdbx_seq_one_letter_code
_entity_poly.pdbx_strand_id
1 'polypeptide(L)'
;MFVRRGAEGPRRLQEQGLADPALGPRLTAIMLGGTVEHFAHVRLDLGEHAAEETAVGHLTRLWARAIGLTDASPSARPEEGT
;
A
#
# COMPACT_ATOMS: atom_id res chain seq x y z
N MET A 1 -7.98 -6.61 16.44
CA MET A 1 -7.57 -7.69 15.51
C MET A 1 -7.00 -7.15 14.20
N PHE A 2 -7.65 -6.18 13.54
CA PHE A 2 -7.24 -5.61 12.25
C PHE A 2 -5.82 -4.99 12.27
N VAL A 3 -5.53 -4.15 13.27
CA VAL A 3 -4.21 -3.49 13.41
C VAL A 3 -3.06 -4.48 13.60
N ARG A 4 -3.28 -5.59 14.31
CA ARG A 4 -2.25 -6.62 14.53
C ARG A 4 -1.93 -7.38 13.24
N ARG A 5 -2.94 -7.73 12.44
CA ARG A 5 -2.73 -8.35 11.11
C ARG A 5 -2.18 -7.35 10.09
N GLY A 6 -2.64 -6.10 10.14
CA GLY A 6 -2.20 -5.02 9.25
C GLY A 6 -0.75 -4.59 9.48
N ALA A 7 -0.20 -4.77 10.69
CA ALA A 7 1.20 -4.48 10.99
C ALA A 7 2.18 -5.56 10.49
N GLU A 8 1.70 -6.78 10.24
CA GLU A 8 2.56 -7.91 9.82
C GLU A 8 3.09 -7.73 8.39
N GLY A 9 2.29 -7.14 7.50
CA GLY A 9 2.71 -6.83 6.13
C GLY A 9 3.89 -5.84 6.09
N PRO A 10 3.73 -4.62 6.63
CA PRO A 10 4.82 -3.64 6.73
C PRO A 10 6.05 -4.19 7.46
N ARG A 11 5.85 -4.91 8.57
CA ARG A 11 6.96 -5.54 9.32
C ARG A 11 7.76 -6.50 8.45
N ARG A 12 7.09 -7.42 7.74
CA ARG A 12 7.74 -8.36 6.83
C ARG A 12 8.47 -7.65 5.68
N LEU A 13 7.91 -6.58 5.13
CA LEU A 13 8.55 -5.81 4.06
C LEU A 13 9.81 -5.09 4.56
N GLN A 14 9.79 -4.57 5.78
CA GLN A 14 10.96 -3.98 6.44
C GLN A 14 12.03 -5.03 6.74
N GLU A 15 11.64 -6.21 7.25
CA GLU A 15 12.55 -7.35 7.49
C GLU A 15 13.24 -7.80 6.18
N GLN A 16 12.60 -7.59 5.02
CA GLN A 16 13.15 -7.88 3.70
C GLN A 16 13.94 -6.71 3.08
N GLY A 17 14.06 -5.57 3.79
CA GLY A 17 14.71 -4.36 3.28
C GLY A 17 13.95 -3.65 2.15
N LEU A 18 12.67 -3.98 1.96
CA LEU A 18 11.83 -3.48 0.87
C LEU A 18 11.01 -2.23 1.26
N ALA A 19 10.86 -1.97 2.56
CA ALA A 19 10.13 -0.84 3.10
C ALA A 19 10.98 -0.05 4.09
N ASP A 20 10.67 1.23 4.26
CA ASP A 20 11.44 2.16 5.10
C ASP A 20 11.48 1.68 6.57
N PRO A 21 12.66 1.34 7.11
CA PRO A 21 12.81 0.83 8.47
C PRO A 21 12.53 1.90 9.55
N ALA A 22 12.49 3.19 9.21
CA ALA A 22 12.16 4.26 10.14
C ALA A 22 10.66 4.32 10.48
N LEU A 23 9.81 3.67 9.68
CA LEU A 23 8.36 3.66 9.91
C LEU A 23 7.97 2.68 11.01
N GLY A 24 7.32 3.17 12.07
CA GLY A 24 6.79 2.31 13.13
C GLY A 24 5.65 1.41 12.62
N PRO A 25 5.78 0.06 12.61
CA PRO A 25 4.82 -0.83 11.94
C PRO A 25 3.37 -0.68 12.40
N ARG A 26 3.18 -0.47 13.71
CA ARG A 26 1.86 -0.30 14.32
C ARG A 26 1.20 1.00 13.90
N LEU A 27 1.94 2.11 13.92
CA LEU A 27 1.41 3.42 13.53
C LEU A 27 1.09 3.44 12.04
N THR A 28 1.97 2.88 11.20
CA THR A 28 1.74 2.69 9.78
C THR A 28 0.45 1.89 9.52
N ALA A 29 0.26 0.74 10.17
CA ALA A 29 -0.96 -0.05 10.01
C ALA A 29 -2.25 0.69 10.40
N ILE A 30 -2.21 1.55 11.44
CA ILE A 30 -3.35 2.39 11.83
C ILE A 30 -3.65 3.42 10.74
N MET A 31 -2.63 4.14 10.26
CA MET A 31 -2.80 5.17 9.23
C MET A 31 -3.36 4.57 7.93
N LEU A 32 -2.81 3.43 7.48
CA LEU A 32 -3.28 2.73 6.29
C LEU A 32 -4.74 2.29 6.46
N GLY A 33 -5.08 1.66 7.60
CA GLY A 33 -6.46 1.25 7.88
C GLY A 33 -7.45 2.41 7.87
N GLY A 34 -7.08 3.55 8.47
CA GLY A 34 -7.91 4.75 8.51
C GLY A 34 -8.19 5.34 7.12
N THR A 35 -7.25 5.26 6.18
CA THR A 35 -7.47 5.72 4.80
C THR A 35 -8.53 4.88 4.08
N VAL A 36 -8.56 3.56 4.28
CA VAL A 36 -9.60 2.69 3.71
C VAL A 36 -10.97 3.01 4.30
N GLU A 37 -11.03 3.12 5.62
CA GLU A 37 -12.27 3.40 6.33
C GLU A 37 -12.86 4.74 5.90
N HIS A 38 -12.03 5.77 5.79
CA HIS A 38 -12.44 7.07 5.28
C HIS A 38 -12.89 7.01 3.82
N PHE A 39 -12.16 6.30 2.95
CA PHE A 39 -12.57 6.16 1.55
C PHE A 39 -13.91 5.41 1.41
N ALA A 40 -14.12 4.36 2.19
CA ALA A 40 -15.38 3.63 2.22
C ALA A 40 -16.55 4.53 2.63
N HIS A 41 -16.36 5.37 3.66
CA HIS A 41 -17.33 6.38 4.08
C HIS A 41 -17.65 7.38 2.94
N VAL A 42 -16.62 7.92 2.27
CA VAL A 42 -16.82 8.86 1.15
C VAL A 42 -17.58 8.22 -0.02
N ARG A 43 -17.26 6.97 -0.36
CA ARG A 43 -17.92 6.24 -1.46
C ARG A 43 -19.38 5.87 -1.13
N LEU A 44 -19.63 5.39 0.08
CA LEU A 44 -20.95 4.87 0.48
C LEU A 44 -21.91 5.97 0.92
N ASP A 45 -21.42 6.97 1.66
CA ASP A 45 -22.27 7.93 2.35
C ASP A 45 -22.30 9.31 1.66
N LEU A 46 -21.25 9.65 0.92
CA LEU A 46 -21.12 10.95 0.23
C LEU A 46 -21.28 10.88 -1.29
N GLY A 47 -21.49 9.68 -1.84
CA GLY A 47 -21.87 9.48 -3.25
C GLY A 47 -20.72 9.60 -4.25
N GLU A 48 -19.47 9.45 -3.82
CA GLU A 48 -18.33 9.46 -4.76
C GLU A 48 -18.35 8.21 -5.64
N HIS A 49 -18.44 8.40 -6.96
CA HIS A 49 -18.55 7.33 -7.94
C HIS A 49 -17.18 6.90 -8.48
N ALA A 50 -16.30 6.45 -7.59
CA ALA A 50 -15.10 5.71 -8.00
C ALA A 50 -15.43 4.22 -8.12
N ALA A 51 -15.09 3.61 -9.27
CA ALA A 51 -15.12 2.16 -9.39
C ALA A 51 -14.19 1.53 -8.34
N GLU A 52 -14.62 0.43 -7.73
CA GLU A 52 -13.92 -0.20 -6.61
C GLU A 52 -12.48 -0.57 -7.01
N GLU A 53 -12.30 -1.16 -8.19
CA GLU A 53 -11.00 -1.58 -8.73
C GLU A 53 -10.06 -0.39 -8.93
N THR A 54 -10.60 0.74 -9.40
CA THR A 54 -9.84 1.99 -9.58
C THR A 54 -9.37 2.51 -8.22
N ALA A 55 -10.25 2.55 -7.22
CA ALA A 55 -9.91 3.01 -5.89
C ALA A 55 -8.86 2.12 -5.20
N VAL A 56 -9.02 0.79 -5.30
CA VAL A 56 -8.05 -0.19 -4.79
C VAL A 56 -6.69 0.02 -5.46
N GLY A 57 -6.66 0.25 -6.78
CA GLY A 57 -5.43 0.55 -7.51
C GLY A 57 -4.74 1.82 -7.02
N HIS A 58 -5.49 2.90 -6.80
CA HIS A 58 -4.96 4.15 -6.27
C HIS A 58 -4.42 4.02 -4.84
N LEU A 59 -5.21 3.43 -3.94
CA LEU A 59 -4.82 3.21 -2.54
C LEU A 59 -3.56 2.34 -2.44
N THR A 60 -3.50 1.26 -3.22
CA THR A 60 -2.32 0.38 -3.25
C THR A 60 -1.06 1.11 -3.68
N ARG A 61 -1.13 1.95 -4.72
CA ARG A 61 0.03 2.75 -5.19
C ARG A 61 0.45 3.80 -4.19
N LEU A 62 -0.50 4.50 -3.58
CA LEU A 62 -0.23 5.50 -2.54
C LEU A 62 0.46 4.84 -1.35
N TRP A 63 -0.02 3.68 -0.91
CA TRP A 63 0.56 2.94 0.21
C TRP A 63 1.93 2.38 -0.09
N ALA A 64 2.14 1.77 -1.27
CA ALA A 64 3.44 1.29 -1.69
C ALA A 64 4.49 2.40 -1.60
N ARG A 65 4.16 3.58 -2.13
CA ARG A 65 5.03 4.76 -2.02
C ARG A 65 5.20 5.25 -0.59
N ALA A 66 4.12 5.31 0.20
CA ALA A 66 4.13 5.80 1.57
C ALA A 66 4.96 4.92 2.53
N ILE A 67 5.06 3.62 2.27
CA ILE A 67 5.92 2.72 3.04
C ILE A 67 7.36 2.67 2.51
N GLY A 68 7.71 3.47 1.50
CA GLY A 68 9.03 3.49 0.89
C GLY A 68 9.31 2.30 -0.02
N LEU A 69 8.28 1.62 -0.53
CA LEU A 69 8.44 0.55 -1.51
C LEU A 69 8.96 1.18 -2.82
N THR A 70 10.26 1.10 -3.05
CA THR A 70 10.88 1.45 -4.33
C THR A 70 10.50 0.42 -5.38
N ASP A 71 10.18 0.87 -6.59
CA ASP A 71 10.00 -0.04 -7.73
C ASP A 71 11.24 -0.92 -7.82
N ALA A 72 11.08 -2.23 -7.62
CA ALA A 72 12.10 -3.18 -8.03
C ALA A 72 12.31 -2.90 -9.52
N SER A 73 13.53 -2.49 -9.87
CA SER A 73 13.97 -2.09 -11.21
C SER A 73 13.21 -2.87 -12.30
N PRO A 74 12.69 -2.22 -13.36
CA PRO A 74 12.00 -2.93 -14.43
C PRO A 74 12.92 -4.05 -14.89
N SER A 75 12.49 -5.29 -14.63
CA SER A 75 13.19 -6.50 -15.05
C SER A 75 13.68 -6.27 -16.46
N ALA A 76 15.01 -6.30 -16.64
CA ALA A 76 15.65 -6.14 -17.93
C ALA A 76 14.89 -6.98 -18.94
N ARG A 77 14.28 -6.31 -19.92
CA ARG A 77 13.76 -6.98 -21.10
C ARG A 77 14.96 -7.76 -21.66
N PRO A 78 14.87 -9.08 -21.90
CA PRO A 78 15.95 -9.75 -22.61
C PRO A 78 16.09 -9.00 -23.93
N GLU A 79 17.29 -8.47 -24.17
CA GLU A 79 17.70 -8.02 -25.49
C GLU A 79 17.50 -9.25 -26.40
N GLU A 80 16.42 -9.26 -27.20
CA GLU A 80 16.22 -10.21 -28.28
C GLU A 80 17.31 -9.90 -29.33
N GLY A 81 18.48 -10.48 -29.10
CA GLY A 81 19.61 -10.42 -30.00
C GLY A 81 19.48 -11.50 -31.08
N THR A 82 19.28 -11.00 -32.30
CA THR A 82 19.67 -11.54 -33.63
C THR A 82 19.12 -12.88 -34.10
#